data_AF-A0A1M5FRA4-F1
#
_entry.id   AF-A0A1M5FRA4-F1
#
_cell.length_a   1.000
_cell.length_b   1.000
_cell.length_c   1.000
_cell.angle_alpha   90.00
_cell.angle_beta   90.00
_cell.angle_gamma   90.00
#
_symmetry.space_group_name_H-M   'P 1'
#
loop_
_entity.id
_entity.type
_entity.pdbx_description
1 polymer ?
#
loop_
_entity_poly.entity_id
_entity_poly.type
_entity_poly.pdbx_seq_one_letter_code
_entity_poly.pdbx_strand_id
1 'polypeptide(L)'
;MRSVAIFVSNLSYDGDFQKHPMYLQEVFEVLLNTEFGNDLILRQKMLSCLKTSRDLVKVLSQFTDKQIQKACDNVIMVKAI
;
A
#
# COMPACT_ATOMS: atom_id res chain seq x y z
N MET A 1 -7.81 6.25 6.39
CA MET A 1 -6.40 5.81 6.36
C MET A 1 -6.03 4.77 7.43
N ARG A 2 -6.77 4.60 8.54
CA ARG A 2 -6.48 3.59 9.58
C ARG A 2 -6.60 2.14 9.08
N SER A 3 -7.57 1.85 8.22
CA SER A 3 -7.78 0.53 7.61
C SER A 3 -6.62 0.11 6.70
N VAL A 4 -6.09 1.04 5.90
CA VAL A 4 -4.91 0.80 5.06
C VAL A 4 -3.68 0.57 5.92
N ALA A 5 -3.49 1.37 6.98
CA ALA A 5 -2.36 1.18 7.91
C ALA A 5 -2.41 -0.17 8.65
N ILE A 6 -3.60 -0.63 9.05
CA ILE A 6 -3.80 -1.95 9.69
C ILE A 6 -3.64 -3.09 8.68
N PHE A 7 -4.15 -2.93 7.46
CA PHE A 7 -3.94 -3.92 6.39
C PHE A 7 -2.46 -4.07 6.05
N VAL A 8 -1.75 -2.95 5.91
CA VAL A 8 -0.31 -2.92 5.69
C VAL A 8 0.42 -3.49 6.91
N SER A 9 0.04 -3.17 8.15
CA SER A 9 0.69 -3.74 9.35
C SER A 9 0.50 -5.25 9.48
N ASN A 10 -0.67 -5.77 9.09
CA ASN A 10 -0.92 -7.21 9.08
C ASN A 10 -0.15 -7.94 7.96
N LEU A 11 0.15 -7.25 6.84
CA LEU A 11 1.07 -7.74 5.81
C LEU A 11 2.55 -7.60 6.21
N SER A 12 2.87 -6.75 7.20
CA SER A 12 4.24 -6.37 7.59
C SER A 12 5.01 -7.42 8.39
N TYR A 13 4.54 -8.67 8.46
CA TYR A 13 5.20 -9.70 9.28
C TYR A 13 6.60 -10.11 8.79
N ASP A 14 7.03 -9.73 7.58
CA ASP A 14 8.32 -10.13 7.00
C ASP A 14 9.32 -8.99 6.68
N GLY A 15 9.03 -7.74 7.09
CA GLY A 15 10.03 -6.65 6.96
C GLY A 15 10.33 -6.16 5.53
N ASP A 16 9.65 -6.68 4.51
CA ASP A 16 9.77 -6.29 3.10
C ASP A 16 8.90 -5.06 2.76
N PHE A 17 9.12 -3.93 3.45
CA PHE A 17 8.28 -2.73 3.33
C PHE A 17 8.21 -2.16 1.91
N GLN A 18 9.31 -2.28 1.17
CA GLN A 18 9.36 -1.85 -0.24
C GLN A 18 8.44 -2.67 -1.16
N LYS A 19 8.07 -3.89 -0.78
CA LYS A 19 7.19 -4.77 -1.56
C LYS A 19 5.71 -4.58 -1.23
N HIS A 20 5.36 -3.96 -0.10
CA HIS A 20 3.97 -3.73 0.30
C HIS A 20 3.09 -3.06 -0.77
N PRO A 21 3.57 -2.06 -1.52
CA PRO A 21 2.75 -1.47 -2.58
C PRO A 21 2.48 -2.45 -3.75
N MET A 22 3.31 -3.49 -3.94
CA MET A 22 3.06 -4.53 -4.95
C MET A 22 1.85 -5.39 -4.57
N TYR A 23 1.74 -5.82 -3.31
CA TYR A 23 0.57 -6.59 -2.84
C TYR A 23 -0.74 -5.80 -2.98
N LEU A 24 -0.69 -4.48 -2.77
CA LEU A 24 -1.86 -3.62 -2.99
C LEU A 24 -2.24 -3.52 -4.48
N GLN A 25 -1.27 -3.63 -5.40
CA GLN A 25 -1.55 -3.63 -6.83
C GLN A 25 -2.30 -4.90 -7.25
N GLU A 26 -1.88 -6.07 -6.76
CA GLU A 26 -2.50 -7.36 -7.09
C GLU A 26 -4.01 -7.37 -6.83
N VAL A 27 -4.46 -6.79 -5.71
CA VAL A 27 -5.88 -6.70 -5.36
C VAL A 27 -6.67 -5.94 -6.44
N PHE A 28 -6.16 -4.78 -6.87
CA PHE A 28 -6.85 -3.98 -7.90
C PHE A 28 -6.76 -4.62 -9.29
N GLU A 29 -5.67 -5.30 -9.62
CA GLU A 29 -5.53 -6.04 -10.88
C GLU A 29 -6.53 -7.20 -10.96
N VAL A 30 -6.72 -7.95 -9.87
CA VAL A 30 -7.75 -9.00 -9.80
C VAL A 30 -9.15 -8.38 -9.96
N LEU A 31 -9.48 -7.33 -9.19
CA LEU A 31 -10.79 -6.69 -9.25
C LEU A 31 -11.12 -6.11 -10.63
N LEU A 32 -10.14 -5.58 -11.35
CA LEU A 32 -10.30 -5.06 -12.71
C LEU A 32 -10.72 -6.11 -13.74
N ASN A 33 -10.46 -7.39 -13.45
CA ASN A 33 -10.83 -8.54 -14.28
C ASN A 33 -12.16 -9.18 -13.86
N THR A 34 -12.84 -8.63 -12.85
CA THR A 34 -14.18 -9.07 -12.41
C THR A 34 -15.28 -8.15 -12.94
N GLU A 35 -16.54 -8.48 -12.66
CA GLU A 35 -17.70 -7.63 -12.98
C GLU A 35 -17.60 -6.22 -12.39
N PHE A 36 -16.92 -6.03 -11.26
CA PHE A 36 -16.64 -4.71 -10.69
C PHE A 36 -15.73 -3.85 -11.58
N GLY A 37 -14.91 -4.48 -12.42
CA GLY A 37 -14.06 -3.82 -13.41
C GLY A 37 -14.82 -3.19 -14.57
N ASN A 38 -16.12 -3.50 -14.73
CA ASN A 38 -16.99 -2.94 -15.76
C ASN A 38 -17.65 -1.62 -15.33
N ASP A 39 -17.70 -1.32 -14.02
CA ASP A 39 -18.12 0.00 -13.56
C ASP A 39 -17.03 1.03 -13.93
N LEU A 40 -17.36 1.95 -14.83
CA LEU A 40 -16.41 2.91 -15.38
C LEU A 40 -15.76 3.79 -14.30
N ILE A 41 -16.53 4.22 -13.31
CA ILE A 41 -16.05 5.10 -12.24
C ILE A 41 -15.11 4.32 -11.33
N LEU A 42 -15.51 3.10 -10.95
CA LEU A 42 -14.71 2.23 -10.10
C LEU A 42 -13.42 1.82 -10.82
N ARG A 43 -13.51 1.49 -12.11
CA ARG A 43 -12.35 1.17 -12.96
C ARG A 43 -11.33 2.30 -12.98
N GLN A 44 -11.77 3.54 -13.22
CA GLN A 44 -10.88 4.70 -13.22
C GLN A 44 -10.20 4.92 -11.85
N LYS A 45 -10.94 4.72 -10.76
CA LYS A 45 -10.37 4.79 -9.40
C LYS A 45 -9.33 3.69 -9.16
N MET A 46 -9.63 2.45 -9.55
CA MET A 46 -8.69 1.32 -9.41
C MET A 46 -7.41 1.55 -10.22
N LEU A 47 -7.52 2.00 -11.48
CA LEU A 47 -6.35 2.34 -12.31
C LEU A 47 -5.53 3.50 -11.71
N SER A 48 -6.19 4.49 -11.10
CA SER A 48 -5.49 5.58 -10.41
C SER A 48 -4.74 5.08 -9.18
N CYS A 49 -5.34 4.20 -8.38
CA CYS A 49 -4.68 3.54 -7.26
C CYS A 49 -3.46 2.72 -7.70
N LEU A 50 -3.57 1.98 -8.80
CA LEU A 50 -2.43 1.24 -9.39
C LEU A 50 -1.28 2.17 -9.76
N LYS A 51 -1.57 3.30 -10.42
CA LYS A 51 -0.57 4.29 -10.78
C LYS A 51 0.14 4.84 -9.52
N THR A 52 -0.63 5.30 -8.54
CA THR A 52 -0.08 5.84 -7.29
C THR A 52 0.74 4.79 -6.54
N SER A 53 0.31 3.53 -6.53
CA SER A 53 1.05 2.45 -5.87
C SER A 53 2.41 2.19 -6.53
N ARG A 54 2.49 2.21 -7.87
CA ARG A 54 3.78 2.10 -8.60
C ARG A 54 4.71 3.26 -8.30
N ASP A 55 4.18 4.48 -8.23
CA ASP A 55 4.99 5.65 -7.87
C ASP A 55 5.47 5.55 -6.42
N LEU A 56 4.65 5.00 -5.52
CA LEU A 56 5.04 4.74 -4.14
C LEU A 56 6.18 3.72 -4.04
N VAL A 57 6.21 2.65 -4.85
CA VAL A 57 7.36 1.72 -4.89
C VAL A 57 8.66 2.48 -5.20
N LYS A 58 8.63 3.36 -6.21
CA LYS A 58 9.81 4.15 -6.59
C LYS A 58 10.27 5.06 -5.45
N VAL A 59 9.33 5.71 -4.77
CA VAL A 59 9.66 6.57 -3.61
C VAL A 59 10.25 5.75 -2.48
N LEU A 60 9.63 4.63 -2.11
CA LEU A 60 10.11 3.78 -1.01
C LEU A 60 11.46 3.12 -1.31
N SER A 61 11.77 2.85 -2.58
CA SER A 61 13.08 2.30 -2.98
C SER A 61 14.27 3.22 -2.66
N GLN A 62 14.02 4.51 -2.39
CA GLN A 62 15.05 5.47 -1.97
C GLN A 62 15.40 5.35 -0.49
N PHE A 63 14.67 4.55 0.28
CA PHE A 63 14.85 4.36 1.72
C PHE A 63 15.17 2.90 2.02
N THR A 64 15.99 2.68 3.04
CA THR A 64 16.21 1.33 3.58
C THR A 64 15.02 0.90 4.43
N ASP A 65 14.75 -0.41 4.51
CA ASP A 65 13.65 -0.93 5.35
C ASP A 65 13.79 -0.50 6.82
N LYS A 66 15.02 -0.37 7.34
CA LYS A 66 15.28 0.16 8.69
C LYS A 66 14.80 1.61 8.86
N GLN A 67 14.98 2.46 7.85
CA GLN A 67 14.50 3.84 7.89
C GLN A 67 12.98 3.89 7.83
N ILE A 68 12.37 3.05 7.01
CA ILE A 68 10.91 2.95 6.88
C ILE A 68 10.30 2.44 8.21
N GLN A 69 10.82 1.35 8.76
CA GLN A 69 10.41 0.78 10.05
C GLN A 69 10.50 1.83 11.16
N LYS A 70 11.64 2.52 11.29
CA LYS A 70 11.81 3.57 12.30
C LYS A 70 10.77 4.69 12.17
N ALA A 71 10.43 5.09 10.94
CA ALA A 71 9.39 6.08 10.71
C ALA A 71 8.01 5.56 11.13
N CYS A 72 7.69 4.30 10.83
CA CYS A 72 6.45 3.65 11.25
C CYS A 72 6.33 3.51 12.78
N ASP A 73 7.39 3.09 13.46
CA ASP A 73 7.41 2.91 14.91
C ASP A 73 7.18 4.24 15.66
N ASN A 74 7.77 5.33 15.17
CA ASN A 74 7.57 6.65 15.73
C ASN A 74 6.10 7.11 15.63
N VAL A 75 5.41 6.77 14.54
CA VAL A 75 3.98 7.09 14.37
C VAL A 75 3.10 6.33 15.35
N ILE A 76 3.49 5.09 15.72
CA ILE A 76 2.78 4.28 16.72
C ILE A 76 3.00 4.86 18.12
N MET A 77 4.23 5.26 18.45
CA MET A 77 4.56 5.83 19.76
C MET A 77 3.86 7.18 20.04
N VAL A 78 3.79 8.06 19.03
CA VAL A 78 3.12 9.39 19.15
C VAL A 78 1.61 9.27 19.38
N LYS A 79 0.99 8.12 19.09
CA LYS A 79 -0.45 7.89 19.31
C LYS A 79 -0.78 7.17 20.62
N ALA A 80 0.23 6.74 21.37
CA ALA A 80 0.08 6.02 22.64
C ALA A 80 0.25 6.94 23.88
N ILE A 81 0.54 8.23 23.65
CA ILE A 81 0.59 9.32 24.63
C ILE A 81 -0.68 10.16 24.46
#